data_AF-A0AAE1G2R3-F1
#
_entry.id   AF-A0AAE1G2R3-F1
#
_cell.length_a   1.000
_cell.length_b   1.000
_cell.length_c   1.000
_cell.angle_alpha   90.00
_cell.angle_beta   90.00
_cell.angle_gamma   90.00
#
_symmetry.space_group_name_H-M   'P 1'
#
loop_
_entity.id
_entity.type
_entity.pdbx_description
1 polymer ?
#
loop_
_entity_poly.entity_id
_entity_poly.type
_entity_poly.pdbx_seq_one_letter_code
_entity_poly.pdbx_strand_id
1 'polypeptide(L)'
;MLLGNLRGLSDPGRGELWDVGGDAVSSVLEQSGLSSCSLTIYSDSDTTSAHISMVRQRSWCNVVVVVSESRTFLATLANWSLKGRLLVWATRLLVVTRLTLPHLHSLLSSHWTFSMMNTVFLNLEQPRPNLRMVAYTCMPYSEDRSQVIRLASWTSTRGFRLLSHYTLFPEKFTDFHGALVNVTALPFMPFWGEVEGRSDDGGSIMYTGSDYHLLVTVARALNFTFQVIPTTSWAQVTQRVQERVAFMCPIYHILMSVRQEQYDFTFTYEYAYFSFSMARPGIGARWKSLYYPFSGQVWIMVLVLVLLSPFALYLVQLGRGHQYLSSSDGMGVSVVMQDMTGMLLGQNLPSRLPVTTSSRVLVAAWLVFALILGLAYRGNLTASLTIPKFPPRPETLEQLVDAVDRITIGGYGEAFRRFYSQSDSEVFRKLATLMDVGPSIMQGLTEATERKQAHLGGKRYQQQTIAAKFTAADGSSRLYLGRESIFPGPSGWPIPHDAPYKHSLDSWIMVVLQAGLYEKWVGDMLQQTKMESMRRQQQHYPSDQQQVQQHDDSEWAETSEGSSTLTILHLQGLFLLLLIGLGVASCILIVEIIAVKVIMRRRPYTSEK
;
A
#
# COMPACT_ATOMS: atom_id res chain seq x y z
N MET A 1 42.38 -1.97 -31.20
CA MET A 1 42.14 -0.67 -30.52
C MET A 1 43.02 -0.46 -29.28
N LEU A 2 43.26 -1.46 -28.41
CA LEU A 2 44.13 -1.33 -27.23
C LEU A 2 45.60 -0.99 -27.53
N LEU A 3 46.24 -1.66 -28.49
CA LEU A 3 47.63 -1.37 -28.90
C LEU A 3 47.82 0.05 -29.49
N GLY A 4 46.75 0.68 -29.98
CA GLY A 4 46.77 2.05 -30.50
C GLY A 4 46.69 3.11 -29.39
N ASN A 5 45.93 2.84 -28.32
CA ASN A 5 45.83 3.75 -27.16
C ASN A 5 46.96 3.54 -26.15
N LEU A 6 47.50 2.33 -26.01
CA LEU A 6 48.70 2.06 -25.20
C LEU A 6 49.96 2.69 -25.79
N ARG A 7 50.02 2.91 -27.11
CA ARG A 7 51.07 3.73 -27.76
C ARG A 7 51.05 5.21 -27.34
N GLY A 8 49.98 5.70 -26.72
CA GLY A 8 49.93 7.02 -26.09
C GLY A 8 50.55 7.06 -24.69
N LEU A 9 50.80 5.90 -24.06
CA LEU A 9 51.53 5.81 -22.79
C LEU A 9 53.06 5.72 -22.99
N SER A 10 53.51 5.25 -24.15
CA SER A 10 54.93 5.20 -24.54
C SER A 10 55.28 6.30 -25.55
N ASP A 11 54.97 7.55 -25.20
CA ASP A 11 55.36 8.73 -25.97
C ASP A 11 56.75 9.18 -25.48
N PRO A 12 57.83 9.12 -26.31
CA PRO A 12 59.23 9.27 -25.89
C PRO A 12 59.64 10.69 -25.39
N GLY A 13 58.68 11.50 -24.93
CA GLY A 13 58.90 12.80 -24.30
C GLY A 13 58.12 13.04 -22.99
N ARG A 14 57.32 12.08 -22.48
CA ARG A 14 56.44 12.28 -21.30
C ARG A 14 57.03 11.86 -19.93
N GLY A 15 58.21 11.24 -19.91
CA GLY A 15 58.97 10.94 -18.69
C GLY A 15 58.77 9.52 -18.14
N GLU A 16 59.64 9.12 -17.21
CA GLU A 16 59.82 7.74 -16.71
C GLU A 16 58.54 7.09 -16.12
N LEU A 17 57.62 7.89 -15.55
CA LEU A 17 56.35 7.37 -15.02
C LEU A 17 55.41 6.85 -16.13
N TRP A 18 55.47 7.44 -17.32
CA TRP A 18 54.62 7.09 -18.46
C TRP A 18 55.10 5.80 -19.13
N ASP A 19 56.40 5.71 -19.41
CA ASP A 19 56.98 4.53 -20.05
C ASP A 19 56.84 3.28 -19.15
N VAL A 20 57.26 3.40 -17.90
CA VAL A 20 57.22 2.28 -16.92
C VAL A 20 55.78 1.97 -16.51
N GLY A 21 54.95 3.01 -16.36
CA GLY A 21 53.53 2.88 -16.05
C GLY A 21 52.75 2.21 -17.18
N GLY A 22 53.06 2.50 -18.43
CA GLY A 22 52.42 1.89 -19.60
C GLY A 22 52.60 0.38 -19.66
N ASP A 23 53.83 -0.10 -19.49
CA ASP A 23 54.14 -1.54 -19.50
C ASP A 23 53.52 -2.27 -18.30
N ALA A 24 53.53 -1.64 -17.12
CA ALA A 24 52.89 -2.18 -15.93
C ALA A 24 51.38 -2.25 -16.06
N VAL A 25 50.75 -1.21 -16.62
CA VAL A 25 49.30 -1.17 -16.90
C VAL A 25 48.93 -2.24 -17.92
N SER A 26 49.68 -2.39 -19.01
CA SER A 26 49.43 -3.44 -20.01
C SER A 26 49.47 -4.83 -19.38
N SER A 27 50.50 -5.11 -18.58
CA SER A 27 50.65 -6.38 -17.85
C SER A 27 49.48 -6.62 -16.89
N VAL A 28 49.02 -5.57 -16.20
CA VAL A 28 47.87 -5.62 -15.29
C VAL A 28 46.57 -5.94 -16.03
N LEU A 29 46.33 -5.33 -17.19
CA LEU A 29 45.11 -5.53 -17.98
C LEU A 29 45.04 -6.94 -18.56
N GLU A 30 46.16 -7.47 -19.03
CA GLU A 30 46.26 -8.85 -19.52
C GLU A 30 45.98 -9.86 -18.40
N GLN A 31 46.65 -9.71 -17.25
CA GLN A 31 46.49 -10.62 -16.10
C GLN A 31 45.10 -10.56 -15.47
N SER A 32 44.40 -9.42 -15.59
CA SER A 32 43.05 -9.24 -15.05
C SER A 32 41.94 -9.61 -16.04
N GLY A 33 42.28 -10.07 -17.25
CA GLY A 33 41.29 -10.37 -18.30
C GLY A 33 40.52 -9.14 -18.81
N LEU A 34 41.04 -7.93 -18.59
CA LEU A 34 40.40 -6.65 -18.96
C LEU A 34 40.83 -6.15 -20.34
N SER A 35 41.54 -6.97 -21.11
CA SER A 35 42.02 -6.67 -22.46
C SER A 35 40.92 -6.56 -23.52
N SER A 36 39.66 -6.83 -23.19
CA SER A 36 38.50 -6.59 -24.06
C SER A 36 37.72 -5.33 -23.68
N CYS A 37 38.08 -4.67 -22.58
CA CYS A 37 37.37 -3.51 -22.06
C CYS A 37 37.78 -2.20 -22.74
N SER A 38 36.89 -1.21 -22.72
CA SER A 38 37.19 0.13 -23.22
C SER A 38 38.16 0.85 -22.27
N LEU A 39 39.27 1.34 -22.81
CA LEU A 39 40.33 2.00 -22.05
C LEU A 39 40.30 3.51 -22.27
N THR A 40 40.21 4.28 -21.19
CA THR A 40 40.37 5.74 -21.20
C THR A 40 41.55 6.13 -20.33
N ILE A 41 42.47 6.94 -20.87
CA ILE A 41 43.66 7.41 -20.17
C ILE A 41 43.48 8.91 -19.85
N TYR A 42 43.85 9.32 -18.64
CA TYR A 42 43.71 10.69 -18.15
C TYR A 42 44.99 11.14 -17.45
N SER A 43 45.35 12.41 -17.61
CA SER A 43 46.57 13.00 -17.07
C SER A 43 46.34 14.40 -16.51
N ASP A 44 47.36 14.94 -15.83
CA ASP A 44 47.33 16.28 -15.21
C ASP A 44 46.97 17.41 -16.20
N SER A 45 47.18 17.22 -17.52
CA SER A 45 46.85 18.21 -18.56
C SER A 45 45.41 18.16 -19.05
N ASP A 46 44.68 17.08 -18.73
CA ASP A 46 43.33 16.89 -19.21
C ASP A 46 42.36 17.61 -18.25
N THR A 47 41.52 18.50 -18.81
CA THR A 47 40.56 19.31 -18.02
C THR A 47 39.11 18.91 -18.27
N THR A 48 38.83 18.03 -19.24
CA THR A 48 37.47 17.72 -19.68
C THR A 48 37.01 16.32 -19.26
N SER A 49 36.07 16.27 -18.31
CA SER A 49 35.41 15.05 -17.82
C SER A 49 34.34 14.47 -18.78
N ALA A 50 33.94 15.23 -19.80
CA ALA A 50 32.87 14.86 -20.73
C ALA A 50 33.17 13.57 -21.52
N HIS A 51 34.44 13.35 -21.88
CA HIS A 51 34.86 12.17 -22.65
C HIS A 51 34.67 10.87 -21.87
N ILE A 52 34.94 10.86 -20.56
CA ILE A 52 34.77 9.67 -19.68
C ILE A 52 33.29 9.29 -19.58
N SER A 53 32.42 10.30 -19.39
CA SER A 53 30.97 10.06 -19.32
C SER A 53 30.43 9.47 -20.64
N MET A 54 30.92 9.97 -21.77
CA MET A 54 30.51 9.50 -23.11
C MET A 54 30.97 8.06 -23.41
N VAL A 55 32.22 7.71 -23.09
CA VAL A 55 32.73 6.34 -23.25
C VAL A 55 31.99 5.37 -22.33
N ARG A 56 31.72 5.79 -21.08
CA ARG A 56 30.96 5.01 -20.11
C ARG A 56 29.57 4.62 -20.63
N GLN A 57 28.85 5.55 -21.25
CA GLN A 57 27.49 5.29 -21.76
C GLN A 57 27.45 4.31 -22.95
N ARG A 58 28.58 4.09 -23.63
CA ARG A 58 28.66 3.29 -24.87
C ARG A 58 29.29 1.91 -24.66
N SER A 59 29.90 1.66 -23.50
CA SER A 59 30.70 0.47 -23.25
C SER A 59 30.31 -0.24 -21.96
N TRP A 60 30.12 -1.57 -22.05
CA TRP A 60 29.71 -2.44 -20.96
C TRP A 60 30.82 -2.73 -19.93
N CYS A 61 32.09 -2.60 -20.34
CA CYS A 61 33.26 -2.68 -19.46
C CYS A 61 34.20 -1.50 -19.71
N ASN A 62 34.51 -0.73 -18.67
CA ASN A 62 35.33 0.47 -18.74
C ASN A 62 36.48 0.42 -17.74
N VAL A 63 37.68 0.64 -18.26
CA VAL A 63 38.89 0.84 -17.46
C VAL A 63 39.34 2.29 -17.63
N VAL A 64 39.50 2.98 -16.52
CA VAL A 64 40.02 4.35 -16.48
C VAL A 64 41.41 4.30 -15.88
N VAL A 65 42.41 4.75 -16.64
CA VAL A 65 43.79 4.86 -16.19
C VAL A 65 44.10 6.33 -15.97
N VAL A 66 44.59 6.67 -14.78
CA VAL A 66 44.96 8.03 -14.39
C VAL A 66 46.44 8.04 -14.09
N VAL A 67 47.21 8.86 -14.80
CA VAL A 67 48.64 9.04 -14.54
C VAL A 67 48.84 10.43 -13.97
N SER A 68 49.25 10.51 -12.70
CA SER A 68 49.48 11.78 -12.02
C SER A 68 50.44 11.60 -10.85
N GLU A 69 51.33 12.58 -10.67
CA GLU A 69 52.17 12.70 -9.48
C GLU A 69 51.58 13.71 -8.47
N SER A 70 50.54 14.44 -8.88
CA SER A 70 49.95 15.52 -8.11
C SER A 70 48.85 15.04 -7.17
N ARG A 71 49.10 15.15 -5.86
CA ARG A 71 48.09 14.86 -4.83
C ARG A 71 46.84 15.72 -4.97
N THR A 72 47.00 17.00 -5.31
CA THR A 72 45.87 17.93 -5.43
C THR A 72 44.98 17.58 -6.61
N PHE A 73 45.59 17.16 -7.73
CA PHE A 73 44.86 16.67 -8.89
C PHE A 73 44.06 15.41 -8.56
N LEU A 74 44.69 14.40 -7.95
CA LEU A 74 44.00 13.15 -7.60
C LEU A 74 42.84 13.35 -6.61
N ALA A 75 43.00 14.24 -5.62
CA ALA A 75 41.92 14.63 -4.71
C ALA A 75 40.76 15.34 -5.46
N THR A 76 41.10 16.24 -6.39
CA THR A 76 40.14 16.96 -7.22
C THR A 76 39.39 16.00 -8.16
N LEU A 77 40.10 15.04 -8.76
CA LEU A 77 39.55 13.99 -9.60
C LEU A 77 38.56 13.12 -8.82
N ALA A 78 38.89 12.72 -7.59
CA ALA A 78 37.96 11.97 -6.75
C ALA A 78 36.64 12.75 -6.55
N ASN A 79 36.72 14.03 -6.23
CA ASN A 79 35.52 14.88 -6.09
C ASN A 79 34.74 15.03 -7.41
N TRP A 80 35.42 15.24 -8.53
CA TRP A 80 34.79 15.31 -9.85
C TRP A 80 34.14 13.99 -10.26
N SER A 81 34.77 12.86 -9.93
CA SER A 81 34.24 11.53 -10.25
C SER A 81 32.90 11.26 -9.58
N LEU A 82 32.74 11.72 -8.33
CA LEU A 82 31.50 11.57 -7.56
C LEU A 82 30.42 12.53 -8.05
N LYS A 83 30.76 13.82 -8.25
CA LYS A 83 29.79 14.82 -8.71
C LYS A 83 29.32 14.57 -10.14
N GLY A 84 30.23 14.17 -11.02
CA GLY A 84 29.96 13.92 -12.44
C GLY A 84 29.51 12.49 -12.76
N ARG A 85 29.40 11.61 -11.76
CA ARG A 85 29.11 10.17 -11.93
C ARG A 85 29.99 9.52 -13.00
N LEU A 86 31.27 9.86 -12.98
CA LEU A 86 32.25 9.42 -13.98
C LEU A 86 32.66 7.96 -13.78
N LEU A 87 32.65 7.50 -12.53
CA LEU A 87 33.01 6.16 -12.12
C LEU A 87 31.79 5.48 -11.51
N VAL A 88 31.39 4.34 -12.07
CA VAL A 88 30.37 3.44 -11.49
C VAL A 88 31.07 2.23 -10.90
N TRP A 89 30.38 1.41 -10.10
CA TRP A 89 30.98 0.21 -9.52
C TRP A 89 31.62 -0.73 -10.54
N ALA A 90 31.02 -0.87 -11.73
CA ALA A 90 31.58 -1.67 -12.82
C ALA A 90 32.91 -1.10 -13.38
N THR A 91 33.15 0.21 -13.23
CA THR A 91 34.37 0.86 -13.71
C THR A 91 35.58 0.43 -12.89
N ARG A 92 36.64 0.01 -13.57
CA ARG A 92 37.93 -0.32 -12.93
C ARG A 92 38.86 0.89 -13.05
N LEU A 93 39.25 1.46 -11.91
CA LEU A 93 40.14 2.62 -11.87
C LEU A 93 41.56 2.16 -11.56
N LEU A 94 42.49 2.51 -12.43
CA LEU A 94 43.93 2.30 -12.26
C LEU A 94 44.60 3.67 -12.11
N VAL A 95 45.27 3.91 -11.00
CA VAL A 95 45.99 5.16 -10.76
C VAL A 95 47.49 4.88 -10.75
N VAL A 96 48.22 5.39 -11.74
CA VAL A 96 49.67 5.32 -11.82
C VAL A 96 50.24 6.58 -11.20
N THR A 97 51.05 6.42 -10.15
CA THR A 97 51.55 7.55 -9.36
C THR A 97 52.94 7.27 -8.80
N ARG A 98 53.61 8.34 -8.37
CA ARG A 98 54.89 8.31 -7.63
C ARG A 98 54.73 9.07 -6.32
N LEU A 99 53.86 8.59 -5.43
CA LEU A 99 53.63 9.21 -4.13
C LEU A 99 54.38 8.46 -3.03
N THR A 100 54.76 9.19 -1.98
CA THR A 100 55.26 8.56 -0.75
C THR A 100 54.14 7.74 -0.12
N LEU A 101 54.49 6.61 0.51
CA LEU A 101 53.50 5.70 1.11
C LEU A 101 52.54 6.40 2.08
N PRO A 102 52.97 7.31 2.98
CA PRO A 102 52.03 8.02 3.87
C PRO A 102 50.99 8.86 3.11
N HIS A 103 51.40 9.53 2.02
CA HIS A 103 50.49 10.32 1.20
C HIS A 103 49.51 9.45 0.42
N LEU A 104 49.97 8.31 -0.11
CA LEU A 104 49.13 7.34 -0.79
C LEU A 104 48.08 6.73 0.16
N HIS A 105 48.49 6.33 1.36
CA HIS A 105 47.58 5.82 2.38
C HIS A 105 46.52 6.86 2.77
N SER A 106 46.93 8.12 2.99
CA SER A 106 46.01 9.21 3.29
C SER A 106 45.00 9.45 2.16
N LEU A 107 45.45 9.42 0.90
CA LEU A 107 44.57 9.64 -0.26
C LEU A 107 43.56 8.50 -0.43
N LEU A 108 44.02 7.26 -0.33
CA LEU A 108 43.19 6.05 -0.44
C LEU A 108 42.08 6.01 0.61
N SER A 109 42.38 6.36 1.87
CA SER A 109 41.40 6.30 2.96
C SER A 109 40.45 7.49 3.02
N SER A 110 40.90 8.69 2.61
CA SER A 110 40.12 9.93 2.78
C SER A 110 39.05 10.18 1.71
N HIS A 111 39.14 9.54 0.53
CA HIS A 111 38.22 9.81 -0.57
C HIS A 111 37.39 8.57 -0.92
N TRP A 112 36.07 8.72 -0.92
CA TRP A 112 35.11 7.63 -1.23
C TRP A 112 35.43 6.90 -2.54
N THR A 113 35.80 7.65 -3.59
CA THR A 113 36.17 7.06 -4.88
C THR A 113 37.27 6.04 -4.73
N PHE A 114 38.30 6.32 -3.95
CA PHE A 114 39.44 5.44 -3.81
C PHE A 114 39.21 4.33 -2.78
N SER A 115 38.57 4.64 -1.66
CA SER A 115 38.31 3.65 -0.62
C SER A 115 37.26 2.61 -1.04
N MET A 116 36.13 3.08 -1.57
CA MET A 116 34.94 2.25 -1.75
C MET A 116 34.80 1.65 -3.15
N MET A 117 35.29 2.29 -4.21
CA MET A 117 35.13 1.78 -5.59
C MET A 117 36.22 0.77 -5.97
N ASN A 118 36.11 0.17 -7.15
CA ASN A 118 37.09 -0.75 -7.73
C ASN A 118 38.34 -0.02 -8.21
N THR A 119 39.18 0.40 -7.26
CA THR A 119 40.39 1.19 -7.50
C THR A 119 41.66 0.45 -7.11
N VAL A 120 42.69 0.61 -7.94
CA VAL A 120 44.03 0.07 -7.72
C VAL A 120 45.06 1.15 -8.04
N PHE A 121 45.95 1.42 -7.09
CA PHE A 121 47.04 2.37 -7.22
C PHE A 121 48.33 1.62 -7.56
N LEU A 122 48.89 1.88 -8.73
CA LEU A 122 50.22 1.45 -9.13
C LEU A 122 51.22 2.53 -8.72
N ASN A 123 51.84 2.34 -7.57
CA ASN A 123 52.84 3.26 -7.06
C ASN A 123 54.24 2.84 -7.50
N LEU A 124 55.01 3.75 -8.07
CA LEU A 124 56.41 3.51 -8.39
C LEU A 124 57.27 3.65 -7.13
N GLU A 125 57.86 2.54 -6.66
CA GLU A 125 58.81 2.51 -5.55
C GLU A 125 60.24 2.54 -6.09
N GLN A 126 61.10 3.41 -5.54
CA GLN A 126 62.55 3.34 -5.73
C GLN A 126 63.19 2.93 -4.39
N PRO A 127 64.15 1.97 -4.36
CA PRO A 127 65.43 2.18 -5.04
C PRO A 127 66.06 0.95 -5.75
N ARG A 128 67.08 1.28 -6.57
CA ARG A 128 67.99 0.47 -7.44
C ARG A 128 68.23 -1.01 -7.06
N PRO A 129 68.47 -1.92 -8.03
CA PRO A 129 68.83 -1.65 -9.43
C PRO A 129 67.67 -1.70 -10.44
N ASN A 130 66.47 -2.14 -10.04
CA ASN A 130 65.34 -2.32 -10.98
C ASN A 130 64.13 -1.47 -10.57
N LEU A 131 63.47 -0.86 -11.55
CA LEU A 131 62.20 -0.15 -11.39
C LEU A 131 61.12 -1.14 -10.91
N ARG A 132 60.52 -0.85 -9.76
CA ARG A 132 59.48 -1.67 -9.15
C ARG A 132 58.20 -0.85 -8.99
N MET A 133 57.11 -1.32 -9.58
CA MET A 133 55.78 -0.82 -9.30
C MET A 133 55.07 -1.74 -8.33
N VAL A 134 54.31 -1.18 -7.41
CA VAL A 134 53.54 -1.94 -6.43
C VAL A 134 52.08 -1.50 -6.50
N ALA A 135 51.21 -2.50 -6.63
CA ALA A 135 49.77 -2.30 -6.66
C ALA A 135 49.21 -2.27 -5.23
N TYR A 136 48.48 -1.22 -4.91
CA TYR A 136 47.76 -1.03 -3.66
C TYR A 136 46.26 -0.92 -3.92
N THR A 137 45.45 -1.47 -3.03
CA THR A 137 44.02 -1.19 -2.99
C THR A 137 43.58 -0.90 -1.57
N CYS A 138 42.45 -0.23 -1.43
CA CYS A 138 41.82 0.03 -0.15
C CYS A 138 40.69 -0.98 0.09
N MET A 139 40.75 -1.75 1.17
CA MET A 139 39.63 -2.50 1.73
C MET A 139 39.01 -1.66 2.86
N PRO A 140 37.84 -1.03 2.64
CA PRO A 140 37.25 -0.12 3.63
C PRO A 140 36.86 -0.85 4.91
N TYR A 141 36.56 -2.15 4.80
CA TYR A 141 36.24 -3.05 5.89
C TYR A 141 37.19 -4.25 5.83
N SER A 142 37.88 -4.52 6.93
CA SER A 142 38.89 -5.59 7.03
C SER A 142 39.12 -5.96 8.49
N GLU A 143 39.42 -7.24 8.77
CA GLU A 143 39.71 -7.72 10.12
C GLU A 143 40.94 -7.04 10.75
N ASP A 144 42.00 -6.81 9.97
CA ASP A 144 43.30 -6.30 10.45
C ASP A 144 43.35 -4.78 10.66
N ARG A 145 42.22 -4.05 10.50
CA ARG A 145 42.13 -2.57 10.47
C ARG A 145 43.03 -1.86 9.45
N SER A 146 43.93 -2.58 8.75
CA SER A 146 44.78 -2.07 7.70
C SER A 146 43.95 -1.89 6.42
N GLN A 147 43.40 -0.69 6.26
CA GLN A 147 42.55 -0.37 5.12
C GLN A 147 43.26 -0.46 3.78
N VAL A 148 44.60 -0.41 3.73
CA VAL A 148 45.37 -0.42 2.47
C VAL A 148 46.20 -1.68 2.39
N ILE A 149 45.95 -2.48 1.34
CA ILE A 149 46.57 -3.78 1.12
C ILE A 149 47.46 -3.72 -0.12
N ARG A 150 48.63 -4.36 -0.03
CA ARG A 150 49.54 -4.56 -1.15
C ARG A 150 49.11 -5.79 -1.96
N LEU A 151 48.63 -5.58 -3.18
CA LEU A 151 48.08 -6.63 -4.03
C LEU A 151 49.14 -7.34 -4.87
N ALA A 152 49.99 -6.58 -5.54
CA ALA A 152 50.91 -7.11 -6.54
C ALA A 152 52.18 -6.25 -6.62
N SER A 153 53.23 -6.80 -7.22
CA SER A 153 54.36 -6.02 -7.67
C SER A 153 54.73 -6.36 -9.10
N TRP A 154 55.12 -5.35 -9.86
CA TRP A 154 55.61 -5.47 -11.22
C TRP A 154 57.05 -4.98 -11.28
N THR A 155 57.88 -5.64 -12.08
CA THR A 155 59.27 -5.26 -12.32
C THR A 155 59.61 -5.56 -13.77
N SER A 156 60.34 -4.65 -14.43
CA SER A 156 60.72 -4.79 -15.85
C SER A 156 61.38 -6.14 -16.20
N THR A 157 62.14 -6.74 -15.28
CA THR A 157 62.85 -8.02 -15.50
C THR A 157 62.04 -9.28 -15.19
N ARG A 158 61.01 -9.19 -14.33
CA ARG A 158 60.25 -10.35 -13.83
C ARG A 158 58.76 -10.30 -14.15
N GLY A 159 58.29 -9.22 -14.75
CA GLY A 159 56.88 -9.01 -15.07
C GLY A 159 56.01 -8.84 -13.81
N PHE A 160 54.72 -9.13 -13.97
CA PHE A 160 53.70 -9.02 -12.92
C PHE A 160 53.75 -10.21 -11.95
N ARG A 161 53.74 -9.93 -10.65
CA ARG A 161 53.65 -10.94 -9.59
C ARG A 161 52.61 -10.53 -8.54
N LEU A 162 51.60 -11.38 -8.34
CA LEU A 162 50.63 -11.22 -7.26
C LEU A 162 51.33 -11.50 -5.91
N LEU A 163 51.11 -10.63 -4.93
CA LEU A 163 51.70 -10.70 -3.59
C LEU A 163 50.67 -11.04 -2.50
N SER A 164 49.39 -10.92 -2.81
CA SER A 164 48.28 -11.17 -1.89
C SER A 164 47.44 -12.36 -2.36
N HIS A 165 46.59 -12.88 -1.47
CA HIS A 165 45.54 -13.84 -1.79
C HIS A 165 44.35 -13.20 -2.52
N TYR A 166 44.26 -11.86 -2.51
CA TYR A 166 43.23 -11.12 -3.22
C TYR A 166 43.52 -11.01 -4.72
N THR A 167 42.45 -11.02 -5.52
CA THR A 167 42.52 -10.64 -6.93
C THR A 167 42.87 -9.16 -7.07
N LEU A 168 43.24 -8.71 -8.28
CA LEU A 168 43.64 -7.31 -8.48
C LEU A 168 42.48 -6.33 -8.22
N PHE A 169 41.24 -6.74 -8.48
CA PHE A 169 40.02 -6.01 -8.14
C PHE A 169 39.15 -6.91 -7.24
N PRO A 170 39.37 -6.90 -5.92
CA PRO A 170 38.64 -7.75 -5.00
C PRO A 170 37.20 -7.26 -4.80
N GLU A 171 36.28 -8.19 -4.53
CA GLU A 171 34.94 -7.87 -4.05
C GLU A 171 35.04 -7.33 -2.60
N LYS A 172 34.59 -6.09 -2.39
CA LYS A 172 34.80 -5.36 -1.12
C LYS A 172 33.62 -5.42 -0.13
N PHE A 173 32.45 -5.86 -0.60
CA PHE A 173 31.19 -5.73 0.14
C PHE A 173 30.47 -7.07 0.33
N THR A 174 31.22 -8.17 0.37
CA THR A 174 30.69 -9.49 0.72
C THR A 174 30.53 -9.66 2.23
N ASP A 175 31.42 -9.04 3.01
CA ASP A 175 31.42 -9.02 4.48
C ASP A 175 31.93 -7.66 4.96
N PHE A 176 31.28 -7.08 5.95
CA PHE A 176 31.63 -5.78 6.55
C PHE A 176 32.45 -5.93 7.84
N HIS A 177 32.75 -7.15 8.28
CA HIS A 177 33.61 -7.48 9.42
C HIS A 177 33.21 -6.75 10.72
N GLY A 178 31.91 -6.63 10.98
CA GLY A 178 31.33 -5.98 12.16
C GLY A 178 31.33 -4.45 12.12
N ALA A 179 31.61 -3.83 10.97
CA ALA A 179 31.70 -2.37 10.85
C ALA A 179 30.39 -1.65 11.22
N LEU A 180 30.52 -0.43 11.73
CA LEU A 180 29.39 0.45 12.04
C LEU A 180 28.99 1.27 10.81
N VAL A 181 27.75 1.11 10.38
CA VAL A 181 27.17 1.75 9.20
C VAL A 181 26.12 2.79 9.61
N ASN A 182 26.20 3.97 9.00
CA ASN A 182 25.23 5.04 9.25
C ASN A 182 23.98 4.87 8.40
N VAL A 183 22.80 4.89 9.01
CA VAL A 183 21.50 4.87 8.32
C VAL A 183 20.65 6.07 8.72
N THR A 184 19.65 6.40 7.91
CA THR A 184 18.70 7.49 8.22
C THR A 184 17.27 6.99 8.13
N ALA A 185 16.48 7.24 9.17
CA ALA A 185 15.10 6.79 9.27
C ALA A 185 14.29 7.80 10.10
N LEU A 186 12.99 7.83 9.85
CA LEU A 186 12.00 8.56 10.66
C LEU A 186 10.85 7.61 11.03
N PRO A 187 10.17 7.83 12.16
CA PRO A 187 9.00 7.05 12.54
C PRO A 187 7.93 7.01 11.43
N PHE A 188 7.66 5.80 10.92
CA PHE A 188 6.74 5.52 9.84
C PHE A 188 6.13 4.11 9.95
N MET A 189 5.35 3.85 10.99
CA MET A 189 4.70 2.56 11.23
C MET A 189 3.75 2.15 10.09
N PRO A 190 3.75 0.91 9.58
CA PRO A 190 4.37 -0.29 10.16
C PRO A 190 5.86 -0.51 9.81
N PHE A 191 6.47 0.35 9.00
CA PHE A 191 7.79 0.10 8.42
C PHE A 191 8.93 0.36 9.40
N TRP A 192 8.83 1.46 10.12
CA TRP A 192 9.81 1.88 11.12
C TRP A 192 9.11 2.53 12.31
N GLY A 193 9.41 2.07 13.51
CA GLY A 193 8.85 2.59 14.75
C GLY A 193 9.92 2.69 15.82
N GLU A 194 9.73 3.64 16.74
CA GLU A 194 10.57 3.85 17.90
C GLU A 194 9.78 3.46 19.14
N VAL A 195 10.40 2.65 19.99
CA VAL A 195 9.88 2.21 21.27
C VAL A 195 10.89 2.62 22.33
N GLU A 196 10.44 3.35 23.35
CA GLU A 196 11.29 3.70 24.48
C GLU A 196 11.66 2.43 25.25
N GLY A 197 12.94 2.05 25.20
CA GLY A 197 13.48 0.98 26.03
C GLY A 197 13.62 1.46 27.47
N ARG A 198 12.97 0.79 28.42
CA ARG A 198 13.31 0.92 29.84
C ARG A 198 14.65 0.22 30.07
N SER A 199 15.73 0.97 30.07
CA SER A 199 17.05 0.51 30.50
C SER A 199 17.55 1.42 31.62
N ASP A 200 18.15 0.83 32.67
CA ASP A 200 18.55 1.52 33.89
C ASP A 200 19.70 2.55 33.70
N ASP A 201 20.37 2.55 32.53
CA ASP A 201 21.51 3.43 32.21
C ASP A 201 21.18 4.58 31.22
N GLY A 202 19.91 4.96 31.13
CA GLY A 202 19.42 5.99 30.20
C GLY A 202 18.78 5.36 28.98
N GLY A 203 17.54 5.79 28.68
CA GLY A 203 16.65 5.13 27.74
C GLY A 203 17.29 4.85 26.38
N SER A 204 17.56 3.58 26.09
CA SER A 204 17.97 3.14 24.77
C SER A 204 16.72 3.10 23.87
N ILE A 205 16.78 3.80 22.73
CA ILE A 205 15.71 3.76 21.73
C ILE A 205 15.76 2.38 21.07
N MET A 206 14.69 1.61 21.22
CA MET A 206 14.54 0.33 20.53
C MET A 206 13.70 0.56 19.27
N TYR A 207 14.19 0.07 18.13
CA TYR A 207 13.47 0.19 16.87
C TYR A 207 12.64 -1.08 16.60
N THR A 208 11.54 -0.89 15.86
CA THR A 208 10.64 -1.96 15.42
C THR A 208 10.11 -1.64 14.02
N GLY A 209 9.46 -2.59 13.36
CA GLY A 209 8.86 -2.40 12.03
C GLY A 209 9.39 -3.36 10.98
N SER A 210 8.67 -3.47 9.86
CA SER A 210 9.00 -4.44 8.79
C SER A 210 10.32 -4.12 8.11
N ASP A 211 10.56 -2.84 7.81
CA ASP A 211 11.80 -2.40 7.17
C ASP A 211 12.97 -2.42 8.15
N TYR A 212 12.72 -2.20 9.45
CA TYR A 212 13.70 -2.43 10.51
C TYR A 212 14.12 -3.91 10.58
N HIS A 213 13.16 -4.85 10.59
CA HIS A 213 13.46 -6.28 10.59
C HIS A 213 14.21 -6.74 9.32
N LEU A 214 13.87 -6.15 8.17
CA LEU A 214 14.58 -6.36 6.93
C LEU A 214 16.03 -5.87 7.05
N LEU A 215 16.26 -4.64 7.56
CA LEU A 215 17.62 -4.13 7.78
C LEU A 215 18.42 -4.98 8.74
N VAL A 216 17.84 -5.39 9.89
CA VAL A 216 18.54 -6.24 10.87
C VAL A 216 18.92 -7.58 10.27
N THR A 217 18.05 -8.17 9.45
CA THR A 217 18.35 -9.45 8.78
C THR A 217 19.48 -9.29 7.77
N VAL A 218 19.44 -8.23 6.94
CA VAL A 218 20.51 -7.93 5.99
C VAL A 218 21.82 -7.59 6.70
N ALA A 219 21.77 -6.86 7.82
CA ALA A 219 22.91 -6.50 8.65
C ALA A 219 23.60 -7.73 9.25
N ARG A 220 22.83 -8.71 9.71
CA ARG A 220 23.37 -10.00 10.17
C ARG A 220 24.01 -10.80 9.04
N ALA A 221 23.39 -10.80 7.86
CA ALA A 221 23.89 -11.56 6.71
C ALA A 221 25.18 -10.98 6.12
N LEU A 222 25.32 -9.66 6.12
CA LEU A 222 26.52 -8.94 5.66
C LEU A 222 27.48 -8.58 6.81
N ASN A 223 27.18 -9.01 8.03
CA ASN A 223 27.98 -8.81 9.23
C ASN A 223 28.38 -7.33 9.46
N PHE A 224 27.38 -6.45 9.51
CA PHE A 224 27.56 -5.05 9.94
C PHE A 224 26.63 -4.69 11.10
N THR A 225 27.01 -3.67 11.86
CA THR A 225 26.15 -3.00 12.83
C THR A 225 25.73 -1.64 12.26
N PHE A 226 24.65 -1.05 12.75
CA PHE A 226 24.19 0.24 12.25
C PHE A 226 23.78 1.20 13.35
N GLN A 227 23.92 2.49 13.07
CA GLN A 227 23.39 3.58 13.89
C GLN A 227 22.47 4.47 13.06
N VAL A 228 21.36 4.88 13.67
CA VAL A 228 20.41 5.81 13.04
C VAL A 228 20.86 7.23 13.32
N ILE A 229 21.20 7.98 12.27
CA ILE A 229 21.54 9.39 12.39
C ILE A 229 20.24 10.18 12.64
N PRO A 230 20.20 11.06 13.67
CA PRO A 230 19.03 11.86 13.95
C PRO A 230 18.72 12.80 12.78
N THR A 231 17.46 12.81 12.36
CA THR A 231 16.94 13.68 11.29
C THR A 231 15.60 14.27 11.71
N THR A 232 15.27 15.45 11.20
CA THR A 232 14.03 16.17 11.55
C THR A 232 12.97 16.11 10.46
N SER A 233 13.36 15.82 9.21
CA SER A 233 12.46 15.80 8.06
C SER A 233 12.87 14.76 7.01
N TRP A 234 11.90 14.29 6.22
CA TRP A 234 12.14 13.37 5.10
C TRP A 234 13.06 13.95 4.02
N ALA A 235 13.06 15.28 3.84
CA ALA A 235 14.01 15.95 2.97
C ALA A 235 15.45 15.78 3.49
N GLN A 236 15.65 15.93 4.80
CA GLN A 236 16.97 15.71 5.41
C GLN A 236 17.41 14.24 5.35
N VAL A 237 16.48 13.29 5.52
CA VAL A 237 16.76 11.85 5.36
C VAL A 237 17.37 11.55 3.98
N THR A 238 16.70 11.98 2.92
CA THR A 238 17.16 11.74 1.54
C THR A 238 18.40 12.55 1.19
N GLN A 239 18.54 13.79 1.70
CA GLN A 239 19.74 14.60 1.53
C GLN A 239 20.98 13.93 2.12
N ARG A 240 20.89 13.34 3.32
CA ARG A 240 22.03 12.64 3.96
C ARG A 240 22.49 11.41 3.16
N VAL A 241 21.57 10.73 2.48
CA VAL A 241 21.87 9.64 1.54
C VAL A 241 22.58 10.20 0.30
N GLN A 242 22.07 11.28 -0.29
CA GLN A 242 22.69 11.94 -1.44
C GLN A 242 24.12 12.43 -1.14
N GLU A 243 24.35 12.97 0.05
CA GLU A 243 25.65 13.45 0.54
C GLU A 243 26.60 12.30 0.96
N ARG A 244 26.15 11.04 0.92
CA ARG A 244 26.90 9.84 1.38
C ARG A 244 27.28 9.87 2.86
N VAL A 245 26.58 10.69 3.66
CA VAL A 245 26.72 10.69 5.12
C VAL A 245 26.02 9.47 5.72
N ALA A 246 24.87 9.12 5.14
CA ALA A 246 24.16 7.87 5.39
C ALA A 246 24.41 6.90 4.23
N PHE A 247 24.62 5.63 4.57
CA PHE A 247 24.75 4.55 3.59
C PHE A 247 23.40 4.24 2.93
N MET A 248 22.30 4.40 3.65
CA MET A 248 20.97 4.12 3.13
C MET A 248 19.87 4.75 3.99
N CYS A 249 18.68 4.84 3.42
CA CYS A 249 17.44 4.99 4.15
C CYS A 249 16.65 3.66 4.10
N PRO A 250 16.63 2.87 5.19
CA PRO A 250 15.94 1.58 5.26
C PRO A 250 14.43 1.77 5.46
N ILE A 251 13.79 2.59 4.63
CA ILE A 251 12.35 2.81 4.60
C ILE A 251 11.93 2.90 3.13
N TYR A 252 10.86 2.20 2.77
CA TYR A 252 10.41 2.15 1.37
C TYR A 252 10.19 3.56 0.81
N HIS A 253 10.73 3.80 -0.37
CA HIS A 253 10.43 4.97 -1.18
C HIS A 253 10.02 4.50 -2.57
N ILE A 254 8.88 5.01 -3.06
CA ILE A 254 8.45 4.75 -4.43
C ILE A 254 9.50 5.30 -5.41
N LEU A 255 9.87 4.45 -6.37
CA LEU A 255 10.74 4.75 -7.48
C LEU A 255 10.00 5.73 -8.41
N MET A 256 10.39 7.00 -8.35
CA MET A 256 9.94 8.06 -9.26
C MET A 256 11.15 8.61 -10.00
N SER A 257 10.97 9.00 -11.26
CA SER A 257 12.04 9.59 -12.09
C SER A 257 12.74 10.77 -11.40
N VAL A 258 11.95 11.68 -10.83
CA VAL A 258 12.45 12.86 -10.07
C VAL A 258 13.33 12.46 -8.87
N ARG A 259 13.05 11.32 -8.23
CA ARG A 259 13.86 10.81 -7.11
C ARG A 259 15.12 10.10 -7.58
N GLN A 260 15.02 9.36 -8.70
CA GLN A 260 16.16 8.68 -9.32
C GLN A 260 17.24 9.64 -9.82
N GLU A 261 16.90 10.91 -10.08
CA GLU A 261 17.90 11.95 -10.37
C GLU A 261 18.80 12.24 -9.16
N GLN A 262 18.30 12.10 -7.93
CA GLN A 262 19.00 12.49 -6.69
C GLN A 262 19.78 11.35 -6.05
N TYR A 263 19.22 10.14 -6.06
CA TYR A 263 19.80 8.94 -5.45
C TYR A 263 19.33 7.67 -6.18
N ASP A 264 19.98 6.54 -5.91
CA ASP A 264 19.61 5.25 -6.47
C ASP A 264 18.76 4.45 -5.47
N PHE A 265 18.21 3.32 -5.90
CA PHE A 265 17.36 2.46 -5.06
C PHE A 265 17.90 1.04 -5.00
N THR A 266 17.66 0.32 -3.91
CA THR A 266 17.84 -1.14 -3.87
C THR A 266 16.85 -1.87 -4.77
N PHE A 267 16.95 -3.20 -4.81
CA PHE A 267 15.94 -4.06 -5.39
C PHE A 267 14.54 -3.72 -4.87
N THR A 268 13.55 -3.79 -5.76
CA THR A 268 12.15 -3.54 -5.42
C THR A 268 11.64 -4.68 -4.55
N TYR A 269 11.44 -4.41 -3.27
CA TYR A 269 10.99 -5.41 -2.31
C TYR A 269 9.50 -5.31 -1.98
N GLU A 270 8.88 -4.17 -2.30
CA GLU A 270 7.47 -3.92 -2.05
C GLU A 270 6.86 -3.07 -3.17
N TYR A 271 5.60 -3.36 -3.48
CA TYR A 271 4.75 -2.46 -4.25
C TYR A 271 3.90 -1.63 -3.28
N ALA A 272 4.18 -0.33 -3.22
CA ALA A 272 3.40 0.60 -2.43
C ALA A 272 2.10 0.92 -3.18
N TYR A 273 1.05 0.21 -2.81
CA TYR A 273 -0.30 0.47 -3.33
C TYR A 273 -0.89 1.70 -2.64
N PHE A 274 -1.16 2.76 -3.41
CA PHE A 274 -1.94 3.89 -2.89
C PHE A 274 -3.42 3.56 -2.91
N SER A 275 -4.13 3.89 -1.83
CA SER A 275 -5.57 3.72 -1.70
C SER A 275 -6.15 4.92 -0.94
N PHE A 276 -7.46 5.08 -1.00
CA PHE A 276 -8.17 6.11 -0.25
C PHE A 276 -8.95 5.49 0.90
N SER A 277 -9.13 6.24 1.98
CA SER A 277 -10.00 5.87 3.09
C SER A 277 -11.11 6.89 3.31
N MET A 278 -12.27 6.37 3.70
CA MET A 278 -13.48 7.15 3.98
C MET A 278 -14.26 6.52 5.13
N ALA A 279 -15.16 7.29 5.75
CA ALA A 279 -16.12 6.79 6.74
C ALA A 279 -16.91 5.60 6.18
N ARG A 280 -17.02 4.52 6.97
CA ARG A 280 -17.94 3.44 6.62
C ARG A 280 -19.35 4.00 6.62
N PRO A 281 -20.13 3.76 5.55
CA PRO A 281 -21.50 4.25 5.54
C PRO A 281 -22.30 3.55 6.63
N GLY A 282 -23.09 4.34 7.36
CA GLY A 282 -24.04 3.79 8.32
C GLY A 282 -25.09 2.93 7.62
N ILE A 283 -25.54 1.88 8.31
CA ILE A 283 -26.70 1.09 7.87
C ILE A 283 -27.92 2.02 7.98
N GLY A 284 -28.71 2.11 6.89
CA GLY A 284 -29.93 2.91 6.89
C GLY A 284 -30.92 2.46 7.97
N ALA A 285 -31.96 3.27 8.22
CA ALA A 285 -32.92 3.00 9.29
C ALA A 285 -33.53 1.58 9.20
N ARG A 286 -33.35 0.79 10.27
CA ARG A 286 -33.64 -0.66 10.30
C ARG A 286 -35.12 -1.00 10.08
N TRP A 287 -36.05 -0.08 10.36
CA TRP A 287 -37.48 -0.27 10.07
C TRP A 287 -37.78 -0.47 8.57
N LYS A 288 -36.88 -0.03 7.67
CA LYS A 288 -37.01 -0.27 6.23
C LYS A 288 -36.76 -1.73 5.84
N SER A 289 -36.28 -2.58 6.76
CA SER A 289 -36.01 -4.00 6.54
C SER A 289 -37.19 -4.76 5.92
N LEU A 290 -38.43 -4.38 6.24
CA LEU A 290 -39.65 -4.97 5.66
C LEU A 290 -39.90 -4.62 4.20
N TYR A 291 -39.41 -3.46 3.74
CA TYR A 291 -39.61 -3.01 2.37
C TYR A 291 -38.52 -3.55 1.42
N TYR A 292 -37.30 -3.74 1.93
CA TYR A 292 -36.14 -4.21 1.17
C TYR A 292 -36.25 -5.54 0.40
N PRO A 293 -37.04 -6.56 0.81
CA PRO A 293 -37.03 -7.87 0.16
C PRO A 293 -37.49 -7.85 -1.30
N PHE A 294 -38.26 -6.84 -1.69
CA PHE A 294 -38.73 -6.62 -3.04
C PHE A 294 -38.39 -5.22 -3.53
N SER A 295 -38.13 -5.08 -4.85
CA SER A 295 -37.97 -3.77 -5.46
C SER A 295 -39.30 -3.02 -5.48
N GLY A 296 -39.25 -1.68 -5.56
CA GLY A 296 -40.46 -0.87 -5.64
C GLY A 296 -41.38 -1.24 -6.81
N GLN A 297 -40.79 -1.69 -7.93
CA GLN A 297 -41.55 -2.18 -9.09
C GLN A 297 -42.37 -3.44 -8.76
N VAL A 298 -41.77 -4.40 -8.06
CA VAL A 298 -42.46 -5.63 -7.64
C VAL A 298 -43.58 -5.31 -6.65
N TRP A 299 -43.35 -4.41 -5.69
CA TRP A 299 -44.39 -3.96 -4.77
C TRP A 299 -45.60 -3.36 -5.49
N ILE A 300 -45.37 -2.53 -6.51
CA ILE A 300 -46.44 -1.95 -7.34
C ILE A 300 -47.20 -3.06 -8.08
N MET A 301 -46.49 -4.01 -8.69
CA MET A 301 -47.13 -5.12 -9.41
C MET A 301 -47.97 -6.02 -8.49
N VAL A 302 -47.49 -6.30 -7.28
CA VAL A 302 -48.25 -7.05 -6.27
C VAL A 302 -49.52 -6.29 -5.88
N LEU A 303 -49.43 -4.98 -5.64
CA LEU A 303 -50.59 -4.16 -5.31
C LEU A 303 -51.63 -4.17 -6.44
N VAL A 304 -51.18 -4.07 -7.71
CA VAL A 304 -52.05 -4.18 -8.88
C VAL A 304 -52.73 -5.55 -8.95
N LEU A 305 -51.99 -6.64 -8.73
CA LEU A 305 -52.54 -8.00 -8.76
C LEU A 305 -53.55 -8.26 -7.63
N VAL A 306 -53.31 -7.72 -6.44
CA VAL A 306 -54.23 -7.80 -5.29
C VAL A 306 -55.55 -7.08 -5.56
N LEU A 307 -55.55 -6.02 -6.38
CA LEU A 307 -56.77 -5.32 -6.76
C LEU A 307 -57.48 -5.97 -7.95
N LEU A 308 -56.73 -6.47 -8.94
CA LEU A 308 -57.30 -7.04 -10.17
C LEU A 308 -57.84 -8.46 -9.97
N SER A 309 -57.18 -9.31 -9.19
CA SER A 309 -57.57 -10.72 -9.06
C SER A 309 -58.93 -10.94 -8.38
N PRO A 310 -59.30 -10.21 -7.29
CA PRO A 310 -60.62 -10.35 -6.70
C PRO A 310 -61.70 -9.75 -7.59
N PHE A 311 -61.38 -8.68 -8.31
CA PHE A 311 -62.29 -8.07 -9.29
C PHE A 311 -62.57 -9.02 -10.46
N ALA A 312 -61.55 -9.69 -10.99
CA ALA A 312 -61.72 -10.70 -12.04
C ALA A 312 -62.59 -11.87 -11.56
N LEU A 313 -62.37 -12.37 -10.34
CA LEU A 313 -63.24 -13.40 -9.74
C LEU A 313 -64.68 -12.93 -9.56
N TYR A 314 -64.87 -11.69 -9.08
CA TYR A 314 -66.19 -11.10 -8.95
C TYR A 314 -66.93 -11.03 -10.28
N LEU A 315 -66.26 -10.59 -11.37
CA LEU A 315 -66.85 -10.56 -12.71
C LEU A 315 -67.24 -11.96 -13.23
N VAL A 316 -66.38 -12.96 -13.02
CA VAL A 316 -66.67 -14.36 -13.41
C VAL A 316 -67.89 -14.91 -12.68
N GLN A 317 -68.12 -14.48 -11.45
CA GLN A 317 -69.29 -14.87 -10.66
C GLN A 317 -70.55 -14.07 -11.06
N LEU A 318 -70.41 -12.78 -11.36
CA LEU A 318 -71.50 -11.90 -11.77
C LEU A 318 -72.06 -12.30 -13.15
N GLY A 319 -71.19 -12.60 -14.12
CA GLY A 319 -71.57 -12.98 -15.49
C GLY A 319 -72.32 -14.32 -15.61
N ARG A 320 -72.45 -15.06 -14.51
CA ARG A 320 -73.17 -16.35 -14.44
C ARG A 320 -74.41 -16.31 -13.54
N GLY A 321 -74.85 -15.11 -13.16
CA GLY A 321 -75.98 -14.84 -12.27
C GLY A 321 -77.36 -15.22 -12.83
N HIS A 322 -77.56 -16.46 -13.25
CA HIS A 322 -78.91 -17.01 -13.50
C HIS A 322 -79.26 -18.23 -12.62
N GLN A 323 -78.30 -18.80 -11.88
CA GLN A 323 -78.53 -20.02 -11.07
C GLN A 323 -78.32 -19.86 -9.55
N TYR A 324 -77.91 -18.67 -9.07
CA TYR A 324 -77.56 -18.44 -7.65
C TYR A 324 -78.30 -17.26 -6.98
N LEU A 325 -79.25 -16.61 -7.67
CA LEU A 325 -80.03 -15.49 -7.12
C LEU A 325 -81.15 -15.91 -6.14
N SER A 326 -81.30 -17.21 -5.83
CA SER A 326 -82.41 -17.70 -4.98
C SER A 326 -82.07 -17.84 -3.49
N SER A 327 -80.89 -17.42 -3.05
CA SER A 327 -80.57 -17.31 -1.62
C SER A 327 -80.13 -15.88 -1.33
N SER A 328 -80.65 -15.30 -0.25
CA SER A 328 -80.47 -13.91 0.24
C SER A 328 -79.02 -13.49 0.58
N ASP A 329 -78.02 -14.14 0.03
CA ASP A 329 -76.62 -14.10 0.48
C ASP A 329 -75.69 -13.80 -0.71
N GLY A 330 -75.98 -12.71 -1.43
CA GLY A 330 -75.19 -12.25 -2.56
C GLY A 330 -73.75 -11.92 -2.15
N MET A 331 -72.78 -12.48 -2.87
CA MET A 331 -71.36 -12.28 -2.59
C MET A 331 -70.95 -10.84 -2.93
N GLY A 332 -70.84 -9.99 -1.92
CA GLY A 332 -70.33 -8.63 -2.09
C GLY A 332 -68.87 -8.64 -2.56
N VAL A 333 -68.48 -7.65 -3.37
CA VAL A 333 -67.09 -7.44 -3.82
C VAL A 333 -66.12 -7.42 -2.64
N SER A 334 -66.56 -6.86 -1.51
CA SER A 334 -65.80 -6.80 -0.26
C SER A 334 -65.48 -8.19 0.31
N VAL A 335 -66.40 -9.14 0.24
CA VAL A 335 -66.21 -10.51 0.74
C VAL A 335 -65.20 -11.26 -0.13
N VAL A 336 -65.33 -11.15 -1.46
CA VAL A 336 -64.37 -11.76 -2.40
C VAL A 336 -62.97 -11.15 -2.23
N MET A 337 -62.89 -9.85 -2.00
CA MET A 337 -61.63 -9.15 -1.76
C MET A 337 -61.00 -9.56 -0.42
N GLN A 338 -61.80 -9.72 0.63
CA GLN A 338 -61.34 -10.20 1.94
C GLN A 338 -60.82 -11.65 1.83
N ASP A 339 -61.56 -12.52 1.16
CA ASP A 339 -61.19 -13.92 0.96
C ASP A 339 -59.89 -14.08 0.18
N MET A 340 -59.74 -13.36 -0.95
CA MET A 340 -58.53 -13.34 -1.77
C MET A 340 -57.32 -12.80 -1.01
N THR A 341 -57.51 -11.71 -0.27
CA THR A 341 -56.45 -11.10 0.55
C THR A 341 -56.06 -12.03 1.72
N GLY A 342 -57.04 -12.70 2.34
CA GLY A 342 -56.81 -13.70 3.39
C GLY A 342 -55.98 -14.87 2.88
N MET A 343 -56.30 -15.41 1.70
CA MET A 343 -55.52 -16.46 1.04
C MET A 343 -54.07 -16.01 0.74
N LEU A 344 -53.86 -14.76 0.32
CA LEU A 344 -52.52 -14.22 0.10
C LEU A 344 -51.69 -14.15 1.39
N LEU A 345 -52.33 -13.78 2.50
CA LEU A 345 -51.71 -13.69 3.82
C LEU A 345 -51.53 -15.06 4.50
N GLY A 346 -51.96 -16.15 3.86
CA GLY A 346 -51.86 -17.51 4.41
C GLY A 346 -52.92 -17.83 5.47
N GLN A 347 -54.05 -17.13 5.47
CA GLN A 347 -55.21 -17.48 6.29
C GLN A 347 -55.95 -18.70 5.71
N ASN A 348 -56.82 -19.32 6.52
CA ASN A 348 -57.60 -20.48 6.11
C ASN A 348 -58.46 -20.18 4.88
N LEU A 349 -58.70 -21.19 4.05
CA LEU A 349 -59.62 -21.04 2.93
C LEU A 349 -61.01 -20.64 3.45
N PRO A 350 -61.72 -19.75 2.74
CA PRO A 350 -63.07 -19.37 3.10
C PRO A 350 -63.97 -20.61 3.19
N SER A 351 -64.91 -20.60 4.14
CA SER A 351 -65.88 -21.69 4.31
C SER A 351 -66.76 -21.91 3.06
N ARG A 352 -66.80 -20.93 2.14
CA ARG A 352 -67.56 -20.94 0.91
C ARG A 352 -66.61 -21.04 -0.29
N LEU A 353 -66.28 -22.27 -0.66
CA LEU A 353 -65.39 -22.55 -1.79
C LEU A 353 -66.06 -22.26 -3.14
N PRO A 354 -65.28 -21.89 -4.19
CA PRO A 354 -65.83 -21.66 -5.52
C PRO A 354 -66.44 -22.93 -6.11
N VAL A 355 -67.71 -22.85 -6.51
CA VAL A 355 -68.48 -24.02 -6.97
C VAL A 355 -68.09 -24.39 -8.42
N THR A 356 -67.74 -23.42 -9.26
CA THR A 356 -67.49 -23.65 -10.69
C THR A 356 -66.04 -23.99 -11.02
N THR A 357 -65.82 -24.78 -12.08
CA THR A 357 -64.47 -25.17 -12.53
C THR A 357 -63.59 -23.97 -12.88
N SER A 358 -64.11 -22.95 -13.55
CA SER A 358 -63.34 -21.74 -13.91
C SER A 358 -62.91 -20.93 -12.69
N SER A 359 -63.80 -20.78 -11.69
CA SER A 359 -63.44 -20.11 -10.44
C SER A 359 -62.44 -20.94 -9.62
N ARG A 360 -62.52 -22.27 -9.66
CA ARG A 360 -61.53 -23.15 -9.00
C ARG A 360 -60.15 -23.02 -9.63
N VAL A 361 -60.05 -22.95 -10.96
CA VAL A 361 -58.78 -22.73 -11.65
C VAL A 361 -58.16 -21.39 -11.28
N LEU A 362 -58.96 -20.31 -11.24
CA LEU A 362 -58.48 -18.98 -10.87
C LEU A 362 -58.02 -18.90 -9.41
N VAL A 363 -58.77 -19.52 -8.48
CA VAL A 363 -58.35 -19.64 -7.07
C VAL A 363 -57.11 -20.52 -6.92
N ALA A 364 -57.00 -21.64 -7.65
CA ALA A 364 -55.81 -22.48 -7.62
C ALA A 364 -54.58 -21.72 -8.13
N ALA A 365 -54.70 -20.96 -9.21
CA ALA A 365 -53.63 -20.10 -9.72
C ALA A 365 -53.25 -19.01 -8.69
N TRP A 366 -54.24 -18.41 -8.03
CA TRP A 366 -54.00 -17.44 -6.95
C TRP A 366 -53.26 -18.05 -5.77
N LEU A 367 -53.60 -19.28 -5.36
CA LEU A 367 -52.91 -19.98 -4.27
C LEU A 367 -51.46 -20.31 -4.63
N VAL A 368 -51.20 -20.76 -5.87
CA VAL A 368 -49.82 -20.97 -6.36
C VAL A 368 -49.04 -19.66 -6.37
N PHE A 369 -49.65 -18.57 -6.85
CA PHE A 369 -49.04 -17.25 -6.81
C PHE A 369 -48.73 -16.79 -5.38
N ALA A 370 -49.69 -16.90 -4.47
CA ALA A 370 -49.54 -16.54 -3.06
C ALA A 370 -48.44 -17.35 -2.38
N LEU A 371 -48.35 -18.66 -2.67
CA LEU A 371 -47.30 -19.54 -2.18
C LEU A 371 -45.92 -19.07 -2.68
N ILE A 372 -45.76 -18.87 -3.99
CA ILE A 372 -44.49 -18.43 -4.58
C ILE A 372 -44.07 -17.07 -4.03
N LEU A 373 -44.99 -16.10 -4.01
CA LEU A 373 -44.71 -14.75 -3.50
C LEU A 373 -44.34 -14.78 -2.02
N GLY A 374 -45.07 -15.54 -1.21
CA GLY A 374 -44.81 -15.70 0.22
C GLY A 374 -43.46 -16.35 0.50
N LEU A 375 -43.11 -17.41 -0.25
CA LEU A 375 -41.80 -18.06 -0.13
C LEU A 375 -40.66 -17.13 -0.55
N ALA A 376 -40.81 -16.41 -1.67
CA ALA A 376 -39.80 -15.46 -2.15
C ALA A 376 -39.60 -14.30 -1.17
N TYR A 377 -40.68 -13.73 -0.64
CA TYR A 377 -40.62 -12.66 0.35
C TYR A 377 -39.91 -13.12 1.63
N ARG A 378 -40.31 -14.27 2.18
CA ARG A 378 -39.71 -14.83 3.41
C ARG A 378 -38.23 -15.16 3.20
N GLY A 379 -37.87 -15.76 2.06
CA GLY A 379 -36.48 -16.07 1.72
C GLY A 379 -35.60 -14.81 1.62
N ASN A 380 -36.05 -13.80 0.87
CA ASN A 380 -35.33 -12.54 0.70
C ASN A 380 -35.26 -11.72 2.00
N LEU A 381 -36.32 -11.77 2.82
CA LEU A 381 -36.34 -11.12 4.13
C LEU A 381 -35.31 -11.76 5.06
N THR A 382 -35.28 -13.10 5.14
CA THR A 382 -34.25 -13.82 5.91
C THR A 382 -32.85 -13.44 5.45
N ALA A 383 -32.59 -13.46 4.14
CA ALA A 383 -31.28 -13.07 3.59
C ALA A 383 -30.91 -11.61 3.89
N SER A 384 -31.88 -10.69 3.87
CA SER A 384 -31.64 -9.26 4.15
C SER A 384 -31.48 -8.95 5.64
N LEU A 385 -32.03 -9.79 6.52
CA LEU A 385 -31.86 -9.69 7.96
C LEU A 385 -30.56 -10.35 8.43
N THR A 386 -30.09 -11.40 7.75
CA THR A 386 -28.83 -12.06 8.09
C THR A 386 -27.60 -11.37 7.51
N ILE A 387 -27.72 -10.68 6.36
CA ILE A 387 -26.61 -9.97 5.72
C ILE A 387 -26.91 -8.46 5.68
N PRO A 388 -26.21 -7.64 6.48
CA PRO A 388 -26.41 -6.20 6.47
C PRO A 388 -26.02 -5.61 5.11
N LYS A 389 -26.99 -5.03 4.41
CA LYS A 389 -26.77 -4.36 3.13
C LYS A 389 -26.37 -2.90 3.35
N PHE A 390 -25.06 -2.64 3.28
CA PHE A 390 -24.54 -1.28 3.29
C PHE A 390 -24.97 -0.51 2.02
N PRO A 391 -25.23 0.81 2.12
CA PRO A 391 -25.49 1.60 0.93
C PRO A 391 -24.24 1.63 0.03
N PRO A 392 -24.42 1.89 -1.28
CA PRO A 392 -23.30 1.95 -2.20
C PRO A 392 -22.30 3.03 -1.75
N ARG A 393 -21.02 2.72 -1.87
CA ARG A 393 -19.91 3.60 -1.49
C ARG A 393 -18.87 3.63 -2.62
N PRO A 394 -18.10 4.72 -2.77
CA PRO A 394 -17.01 4.77 -3.73
C PRO A 394 -15.98 3.67 -3.45
N GLU A 395 -15.70 2.83 -4.45
CA GLU A 395 -14.70 1.75 -4.35
C GLU A 395 -13.57 1.91 -5.38
N THR A 396 -13.76 2.78 -6.37
CA THR A 396 -12.83 3.07 -7.47
C THR A 396 -12.41 4.55 -7.45
N LEU A 397 -11.30 4.85 -8.13
CA LEU A 397 -10.83 6.23 -8.25
C LEU A 397 -11.84 7.14 -8.96
N GLU A 398 -12.49 6.64 -10.01
CA GLU A 398 -13.51 7.36 -10.78
C GLU A 398 -14.69 7.77 -9.89
N GLN A 399 -15.20 6.82 -9.08
CA GLN A 399 -16.28 7.11 -8.15
C GLN A 399 -15.84 8.06 -7.04
N LEU A 400 -14.57 8.01 -6.63
CA LEU A 400 -14.04 8.87 -5.58
C LEU A 400 -14.02 10.34 -6.00
N VAL A 401 -13.49 10.64 -7.20
CA VAL A 401 -13.36 12.03 -7.67
C VAL A 401 -14.71 12.69 -7.92
N ASP A 402 -15.75 11.90 -8.21
CA ASP A 402 -17.12 12.40 -8.37
C ASP A 402 -17.88 12.53 -7.03
N ALA A 403 -17.47 11.78 -6.00
CA ALA A 403 -18.18 11.72 -4.72
C ALA A 403 -17.69 12.73 -3.68
N VAL A 404 -16.51 13.32 -3.85
CA VAL A 404 -15.82 14.09 -2.81
C VAL A 404 -15.18 15.36 -3.34
N ASP A 405 -15.33 16.47 -2.60
CA ASP A 405 -14.78 17.78 -2.97
C ASP A 405 -13.34 18.05 -2.46
N ARG A 406 -12.85 17.25 -1.50
CA ARG A 406 -11.51 17.39 -0.91
C ARG A 406 -10.92 16.05 -0.47
N ILE A 407 -9.69 15.79 -0.91
CA ILE A 407 -8.94 14.56 -0.60
C ILE A 407 -7.65 14.95 0.13
N THR A 408 -7.53 14.57 1.40
CA THR A 408 -6.35 14.91 2.20
C THR A 408 -5.19 13.95 1.95
N ILE A 409 -3.96 14.44 1.98
CA ILE A 409 -2.74 13.61 1.92
C ILE A 409 -1.65 14.19 2.82
N GLY A 410 -0.78 13.33 3.35
CA GLY A 410 0.38 13.76 4.14
C GLY A 410 1.34 14.66 3.35
N GLY A 411 2.28 15.31 4.04
CA GLY A 411 3.20 16.31 3.45
C GLY A 411 4.03 15.83 2.25
N TYR A 412 4.24 14.52 2.08
CA TYR A 412 4.88 13.94 0.89
C TYR A 412 3.99 13.99 -0.37
N GLY A 413 2.72 14.38 -0.22
CA GLY A 413 1.70 14.40 -1.26
C GLY A 413 1.96 15.39 -2.39
N GLU A 414 2.83 16.38 -2.21
CA GLU A 414 3.12 17.38 -3.25
C GLU A 414 3.75 16.75 -4.51
N ALA A 415 4.66 15.80 -4.32
CA ALA A 415 5.24 15.06 -5.45
C ALA A 415 4.18 14.25 -6.22
N PHE A 416 3.24 13.64 -5.50
CA PHE A 416 2.13 12.90 -6.09
C PHE A 416 1.14 13.83 -6.79
N ARG A 417 0.80 14.96 -6.18
CA ARG A 417 -0.06 15.98 -6.77
C ARG A 417 0.50 16.46 -8.10
N ARG A 418 1.80 16.78 -8.14
CA ARG A 418 2.50 17.16 -9.38
C ARG A 418 2.47 16.03 -10.41
N PHE A 419 2.78 14.80 -10.00
CA PHE A 419 2.75 13.62 -10.87
C PHE A 419 1.37 13.41 -11.51
N TYR A 420 0.29 13.44 -10.72
CA TYR A 420 -1.08 13.27 -11.22
C TYR A 420 -1.54 14.44 -12.09
N SER A 421 -1.09 15.67 -11.80
CA SER A 421 -1.43 16.85 -12.61
C SER A 421 -0.85 16.80 -14.04
N GLN A 422 0.25 16.07 -14.22
CA GLN A 422 0.93 15.89 -15.51
C GLN A 422 0.41 14.68 -16.29
N SER A 423 -0.56 13.93 -15.74
CA SER A 423 -1.13 12.76 -16.41
C SER A 423 -2.06 13.15 -17.56
N ASP A 424 -2.07 12.34 -18.63
CA ASP A 424 -3.01 12.48 -19.75
C ASP A 424 -4.46 12.13 -19.36
N SER A 425 -4.64 11.39 -18.26
CA SER A 425 -5.97 11.00 -17.78
C SER A 425 -6.69 12.16 -17.10
N GLU A 426 -7.94 12.40 -17.51
CA GLU A 426 -8.82 13.38 -16.86
C GLU A 426 -9.06 13.06 -15.38
N VAL A 427 -9.20 11.77 -15.03
CA VAL A 427 -9.46 11.32 -13.66
C VAL A 427 -8.28 11.65 -12.74
N PHE A 428 -7.04 11.43 -13.20
CA PHE A 428 -5.84 11.77 -12.41
C PHE A 428 -5.64 13.28 -12.30
N ARG A 429 -5.95 14.07 -13.34
CA ARG A 429 -5.92 15.54 -13.24
C ARG A 429 -6.97 16.05 -12.24
N LYS A 430 -8.20 15.51 -12.26
CA LYS A 430 -9.23 15.82 -11.25
C LYS A 430 -8.75 15.46 -9.85
N LEU A 431 -8.18 14.26 -9.66
CA LEU A 431 -7.58 13.86 -8.38
C LEU A 431 -6.57 14.91 -7.90
N ALA A 432 -5.65 15.37 -8.75
CA ALA A 432 -4.65 16.37 -8.40
C ALA A 432 -5.24 17.73 -7.96
N THR A 433 -6.38 18.11 -8.53
CA THR A 433 -7.09 19.35 -8.13
C THR A 433 -7.79 19.23 -6.78
N LEU A 434 -8.27 18.03 -6.42
CA LEU A 434 -8.95 17.75 -5.16
C LEU A 434 -7.98 17.46 -4.01
N MET A 435 -6.71 17.17 -4.32
CA MET A 435 -5.67 16.86 -3.33
C MET A 435 -5.29 18.07 -2.50
N ASP A 436 -5.44 17.94 -1.19
CA ASP A 436 -4.99 18.88 -0.19
C ASP A 436 -3.84 18.31 0.63
N VAL A 437 -2.66 18.89 0.46
CA VAL A 437 -1.39 18.42 1.02
C VAL A 437 -1.11 19.15 2.32
N GLY A 438 -0.85 18.41 3.40
CA GLY A 438 -0.49 19.04 4.67
C GLY A 438 -0.93 18.31 5.93
N PRO A 439 -2.18 17.83 6.07
CA PRO A 439 -2.61 17.22 7.31
C PRO A 439 -1.84 15.93 7.58
N SER A 440 -1.54 15.68 8.85
CA SER A 440 -1.02 14.38 9.28
C SER A 440 -2.02 13.28 8.95
N ILE A 441 -1.57 12.03 8.83
CA ILE A 441 -2.50 10.90 8.63
C ILE A 441 -3.59 10.85 9.70
N MET A 442 -3.24 11.17 10.96
CA MET A 442 -4.20 11.21 12.05
C MET A 442 -5.31 12.22 11.79
N GLN A 443 -4.92 13.44 11.45
CA GLN A 443 -5.87 14.50 11.15
C GLN A 443 -6.70 14.16 9.90
N GLY A 444 -6.06 13.67 8.83
CA GLY A 444 -6.74 13.30 7.59
C GLY A 444 -7.77 12.17 7.77
N LEU A 445 -7.44 11.14 8.55
CA LEU A 445 -8.36 10.04 8.87
C LEU A 445 -9.50 10.48 9.80
N THR A 446 -9.23 11.37 10.77
CA THR A 446 -10.28 11.97 11.61
C THR A 446 -11.23 12.82 10.77
N GLU A 447 -10.70 13.69 9.90
CA GLU A 447 -11.52 14.49 8.98
C GLU A 447 -12.33 13.61 8.03
N ALA A 448 -11.77 12.49 7.53
CA ALA A 448 -12.50 11.52 6.71
C ALA A 448 -13.59 10.75 7.47
N THR A 449 -13.54 10.72 8.80
CA THR A 449 -14.57 10.12 9.65
C THR A 449 -15.72 11.10 9.92
N GLU A 450 -15.40 12.37 10.16
CA GLU A 450 -16.36 13.40 10.57
C GLU A 450 -17.00 14.13 9.38
N ARG A 451 -16.26 14.26 8.28
CA ARG A 451 -16.68 14.97 7.07
C ARG A 451 -16.88 13.98 5.92
N LYS A 452 -17.67 14.37 4.92
CA LYS A 452 -17.78 13.63 3.65
C LYS A 452 -16.53 13.83 2.79
N GLN A 453 -15.38 13.43 3.30
CA GLN A 453 -14.05 13.61 2.71
C GLN A 453 -13.30 12.28 2.68
N ALA A 454 -12.21 12.24 1.92
CA ALA A 454 -11.34 11.07 1.84
C ALA A 454 -9.90 11.41 2.23
N HIS A 455 -9.18 10.41 2.70
CA HIS A 455 -7.75 10.49 2.94
C HIS A 455 -7.00 9.55 2.00
N LEU A 456 -5.95 10.04 1.35
CA LEU A 456 -5.12 9.32 0.39
C LEU A 456 -3.76 8.98 1.00
N GLY A 457 -3.30 7.74 0.81
CA GLY A 457 -1.97 7.32 1.26
C GLY A 457 -1.64 5.88 0.92
N GLY A 458 -0.48 5.40 1.38
CA GLY A 458 -0.10 3.99 1.24
C GLY A 458 -1.08 3.06 1.95
N LYS A 459 -1.55 2.02 1.27
CA LYS A 459 -2.60 1.10 1.75
C LYS A 459 -2.21 0.46 3.08
N ARG A 460 -1.00 -0.11 3.18
CA ARG A 460 -0.50 -0.73 4.43
C ARG A 460 -0.35 0.27 5.57
N TYR A 461 0.17 1.47 5.28
CA TYR A 461 0.28 2.57 6.24
C TYR A 461 -1.08 2.97 6.82
N GLN A 462 -2.08 3.12 5.95
CA GLN A 462 -3.45 3.42 6.37
C GLN A 462 -4.10 2.25 7.11
N GLN A 463 -3.95 1.01 6.63
CA GLN A 463 -4.47 -0.18 7.30
C GLN A 463 -3.98 -0.28 8.74
N GLN A 464 -2.68 -0.07 8.94
CA GLN A 464 -2.06 -0.09 10.27
C GLN A 464 -2.61 1.02 11.17
N THR A 465 -2.71 2.24 10.63
CA THR A 465 -3.18 3.41 11.41
C THR A 465 -4.65 3.27 11.78
N ILE A 466 -5.48 2.80 10.83
CA ILE A 466 -6.89 2.50 11.04
C ILE A 466 -7.04 1.39 12.09
N ALA A 467 -6.28 0.30 11.96
CA ALA A 467 -6.30 -0.81 12.91
C ALA A 467 -5.91 -0.37 14.34
N ALA A 468 -4.91 0.51 14.47
CA ALA A 468 -4.43 0.96 15.76
C ALA A 468 -5.41 1.89 16.48
N LYS A 469 -6.03 2.84 15.75
CA LYS A 469 -6.70 4.00 16.36
C LYS A 469 -8.16 4.22 15.95
N PHE A 470 -8.64 3.57 14.90
CA PHE A 470 -10.01 3.73 14.36
C PHE A 470 -10.81 2.42 14.34
N THR A 471 -10.28 1.37 14.96
CA THR A 471 -11.03 0.17 15.34
C THR A 471 -11.88 0.49 16.57
N ALA A 472 -13.06 -0.09 16.71
CA ALA A 472 -13.93 0.00 17.87
C ALA A 472 -13.82 -1.28 18.73
N ALA A 473 -14.40 -1.27 19.93
CA ALA A 473 -14.19 -2.34 20.93
C ALA A 473 -14.72 -3.70 20.46
N ASP A 474 -15.70 -3.67 19.54
CA ASP A 474 -16.28 -4.80 18.81
C ASP A 474 -15.37 -5.34 17.69
N GLY A 475 -14.21 -4.72 17.44
CA GLY A 475 -13.30 -5.06 16.35
C GLY A 475 -13.71 -4.46 14.99
N SER A 476 -14.81 -3.73 14.91
CA SER A 476 -15.25 -3.07 13.67
C SER A 476 -14.44 -1.79 13.45
N SER A 477 -14.16 -1.43 12.20
CA SER A 477 -13.47 -0.18 11.90
C SER A 477 -14.46 0.89 11.45
N ARG A 478 -14.27 2.13 11.92
CA ARG A 478 -15.09 3.28 11.49
C ARG A 478 -14.78 3.73 10.06
N LEU A 479 -13.61 3.36 9.55
CA LEU A 479 -13.14 3.70 8.20
C LEU A 479 -13.09 2.44 7.34
N TYR A 480 -13.20 2.62 6.03
CA TYR A 480 -12.84 1.59 5.06
C TYR A 480 -11.78 2.12 4.11
N LEU A 481 -11.12 1.20 3.44
CA LEU A 481 -10.22 1.49 2.34
C LEU A 481 -10.91 1.09 1.04
N GLY A 482 -10.78 1.91 0.01
CA GLY A 482 -11.27 1.60 -1.32
C GLY A 482 -10.69 0.28 -1.82
N ARG A 483 -11.53 -0.52 -2.48
CA ARG A 483 -11.14 -1.81 -3.03
C ARG A 483 -10.00 -1.68 -4.04
N GLU A 484 -10.10 -0.69 -4.92
CA GLU A 484 -9.11 -0.45 -5.96
C GLU A 484 -7.95 0.40 -5.44
N SER A 485 -6.73 0.04 -5.87
CA SER A 485 -5.53 0.82 -5.61
C SER A 485 -5.32 1.80 -6.77
N ILE A 486 -5.07 3.07 -6.45
CA ILE A 486 -4.96 4.17 -7.42
C ILE A 486 -3.72 4.03 -8.31
N PHE A 487 -2.60 3.59 -7.72
CA PHE A 487 -1.38 3.29 -8.45
C PHE A 487 -0.44 2.42 -7.60
N PRO A 488 0.08 1.29 -8.12
CA PRO A 488 1.16 0.54 -7.48
C PRO A 488 2.53 1.15 -7.81
N GLY A 489 3.20 1.72 -6.81
CA GLY A 489 4.58 2.21 -6.97
C GLY A 489 5.61 1.15 -6.57
N PRO A 490 6.47 0.65 -7.48
CA PRO A 490 7.60 -0.17 -7.06
C PRO A 490 8.45 0.63 -6.08
N SER A 491 8.83 0.00 -4.96
CA SER A 491 9.52 0.67 -3.86
C SER A 491 10.75 -0.08 -3.40
N GLY A 492 11.78 0.69 -3.06
CA GLY A 492 13.06 0.20 -2.55
C GLY A 492 13.66 1.19 -1.55
N TRP A 493 14.80 0.84 -0.95
CA TRP A 493 15.53 1.74 -0.06
C TRP A 493 16.36 2.73 -0.86
N PRO A 494 16.27 4.05 -0.56
CA PRO A 494 17.21 5.03 -1.06
C PRO A 494 18.65 4.68 -0.66
N ILE A 495 19.53 4.65 -1.65
CA ILE A 495 20.98 4.49 -1.50
C ILE A 495 21.71 5.53 -2.35
N PRO A 496 22.95 5.92 -1.99
CA PRO A 496 23.69 6.86 -2.79
C PRO A 496 23.88 6.37 -4.23
N HIS A 497 23.96 7.30 -5.18
CA HIS A 497 24.24 6.94 -6.58
C HIS A 497 25.50 6.09 -6.70
N ASP A 498 25.41 5.09 -7.57
CA ASP A 498 26.51 4.19 -7.92
C ASP A 498 27.11 3.48 -6.67
N ALA A 499 26.28 3.22 -5.65
CA ALA A 499 26.69 2.54 -4.43
C ALA A 499 27.26 1.14 -4.73
N PRO A 500 28.51 0.86 -4.30
CA PRO A 500 29.21 -0.36 -4.69
C PRO A 500 28.66 -1.62 -3.97
N TYR A 501 28.04 -1.45 -2.82
CA TYR A 501 27.39 -2.52 -2.04
C TYR A 501 25.96 -2.84 -2.51
N LYS A 502 25.43 -2.14 -3.52
CA LYS A 502 24.06 -2.34 -4.02
C LYS A 502 23.78 -3.80 -4.36
N HIS A 503 24.69 -4.46 -5.09
CA HIS A 503 24.52 -5.85 -5.51
C HIS A 503 24.41 -6.81 -4.30
N SER A 504 25.26 -6.62 -3.29
CA SER A 504 25.22 -7.41 -2.06
C SER A 504 23.93 -7.19 -1.27
N LEU A 505 23.47 -5.93 -1.15
CA LEU A 505 22.19 -5.62 -0.51
C LEU A 505 21.02 -6.25 -1.27
N ASP A 506 20.97 -6.07 -2.58
CA ASP A 506 19.90 -6.55 -3.44
C ASP A 506 19.78 -8.08 -3.38
N SER A 507 20.92 -8.79 -3.39
CA SER A 507 20.96 -10.25 -3.27
C SER A 507 20.31 -10.74 -1.97
N TRP A 508 20.65 -10.13 -0.83
CA TRP A 508 20.08 -10.52 0.46
C TRP A 508 18.63 -10.08 0.63
N ILE A 509 18.25 -8.91 0.13
CA ILE A 509 16.84 -8.48 0.10
C ILE A 509 16.01 -9.49 -0.68
N MET A 510 16.48 -9.94 -1.86
CA MET A 510 15.80 -10.97 -2.64
C MET A 510 15.66 -12.29 -1.88
N VAL A 511 16.70 -12.74 -1.16
CA VAL A 511 16.63 -13.95 -0.33
C VAL A 511 15.56 -13.83 0.76
N VAL A 512 15.49 -12.69 1.45
CA VAL A 512 14.47 -12.44 2.50
C VAL A 512 13.05 -12.48 1.92
N LEU A 513 12.86 -11.92 0.72
CA LEU A 513 11.58 -11.95 0.01
C LEU A 513 11.19 -13.36 -0.43
N GLN A 514 12.14 -14.12 -1.01
CA GLN A 514 11.91 -15.50 -1.45
C GLN A 514 11.57 -16.42 -0.27
N ALA A 515 12.13 -16.16 0.91
CA ALA A 515 11.79 -16.86 2.14
C ALA A 515 10.41 -16.48 2.71
N GLY A 516 9.72 -15.47 2.16
CA GLY A 516 8.42 -14.98 2.65
C GLY A 516 8.48 -14.25 3.99
N LEU A 517 9.67 -13.92 4.49
CA LEU A 517 9.86 -13.34 5.81
C LEU A 517 9.26 -11.93 5.90
N TYR A 518 9.42 -11.12 4.84
CA TYR A 518 8.91 -9.75 4.82
C TYR A 518 7.38 -9.69 4.95
N GLU A 519 6.66 -10.48 4.15
CA GLU A 519 5.20 -10.57 4.21
C GLU A 519 4.72 -11.12 5.54
N LYS A 520 5.45 -12.07 6.13
CA LYS A 520 5.16 -12.57 7.48
C LYS A 520 5.27 -11.45 8.52
N TRP A 521 6.37 -10.69 8.56
CA TRP A 521 6.54 -9.60 9.52
C TRP A 521 5.44 -8.53 9.39
N VAL A 522 5.09 -8.16 8.16
CA VAL A 522 4.00 -7.21 7.90
C VAL A 522 2.65 -7.76 8.41
N GLY A 523 2.35 -9.02 8.13
CA GLY A 523 1.12 -9.68 8.58
C GLY A 523 1.03 -9.78 10.10
N ASP A 524 2.10 -10.24 10.75
CA ASP A 524 2.19 -10.41 12.20
C ASP A 524 1.98 -9.06 12.91
N MET A 525 2.62 -7.98 12.43
CA MET A 525 2.44 -6.64 13.01
C MET A 525 1.02 -6.10 12.88
N LEU A 526 0.36 -6.32 11.74
CA LEU A 526 -1.02 -5.90 11.56
C LEU A 526 -1.96 -6.65 12.51
N GLN A 527 -1.75 -7.97 12.67
CA GLN A 527 -2.51 -8.77 13.63
C GLN A 527 -2.27 -8.31 15.07
N GLN A 528 -1.02 -8.13 15.47
CA GLN A 528 -0.65 -7.62 16.79
C GLN A 528 -1.32 -6.27 17.08
N THR A 529 -1.27 -5.36 16.11
CA THR A 529 -1.87 -4.02 16.25
C THR A 529 -3.39 -4.08 16.44
N LYS A 530 -4.08 -4.96 15.71
CA LYS A 530 -5.51 -5.20 15.92
C LYS A 530 -5.79 -5.73 17.32
N MET A 531 -5.04 -6.74 17.76
CA MET A 531 -5.19 -7.33 19.10
C MET A 531 -4.95 -6.30 20.21
N GLU A 532 -3.90 -5.50 20.10
CA GLU A 532 -3.59 -4.44 21.06
C GLU A 532 -4.66 -3.35 21.08
N SER A 533 -5.15 -2.93 19.92
CA SER A 533 -6.22 -1.92 19.82
C SER A 533 -7.49 -2.39 20.51
N MET A 534 -7.92 -3.64 20.24
CA MET A 534 -9.08 -4.25 20.89
C MET A 534 -8.90 -4.33 22.41
N ARG A 535 -7.73 -4.79 22.89
CA ARG A 535 -7.42 -4.85 24.32
C ARG A 535 -7.49 -3.48 25.00
N ARG A 536 -6.91 -2.45 24.37
CA ARG A 536 -6.92 -1.07 24.91
C ARG A 536 -8.33 -0.52 25.05
N GLN A 537 -9.20 -0.80 24.08
CA GLN A 537 -10.58 -0.31 24.12
C GLN A 537 -11.45 -1.06 25.12
N GLN A 538 -11.25 -2.36 25.29
CA GLN A 538 -11.90 -3.13 26.34
C GLN A 538 -11.52 -2.63 27.75
N GLN A 539 -10.28 -2.19 27.95
CA GLN A 539 -9.82 -1.65 29.23
C GLN A 539 -10.33 -0.22 29.53
N HIS A 540 -10.63 0.57 28.51
CA HIS A 540 -11.07 1.97 28.68
C HIS A 540 -12.59 2.12 28.87
N TYR A 541 -13.37 1.05 28.74
CA TYR A 541 -14.81 1.02 29.05
C TYR A 541 -15.04 0.65 30.52
N PRO A 542 -15.62 1.54 31.37
CA PRO A 542 -15.91 1.23 32.77
C PRO A 542 -16.94 0.10 32.91
N SER A 543 -16.70 -0.79 33.87
CA SER A 543 -17.48 -1.99 34.19
C SER A 543 -18.95 -1.75 34.59
N ASP A 544 -19.38 -0.49 34.80
CA ASP A 544 -20.74 -0.18 35.25
C ASP A 544 -21.82 -0.18 34.14
N GLN A 545 -21.41 -0.18 32.86
CA GLN A 545 -22.33 -0.34 31.73
C GLN A 545 -22.37 -1.78 31.18
N GLN A 546 -21.58 -2.70 31.75
CA GLN A 546 -21.53 -4.09 31.27
C GLN A 546 -22.89 -4.79 31.35
N GLN A 547 -23.77 -4.47 32.31
CA GLN A 547 -25.07 -5.14 32.41
C GLN A 547 -26.17 -4.61 31.49
N VAL A 548 -26.07 -3.36 31.00
CA VAL A 548 -27.06 -2.80 30.07
C VAL A 548 -26.67 -3.04 28.61
N GLN A 549 -25.36 -3.17 28.34
CA GLN A 549 -24.82 -3.33 26.98
C GLN A 549 -24.37 -4.77 26.64
N GLN A 550 -24.11 -5.67 27.62
CA GLN A 550 -23.83 -7.11 27.31
C GLN A 550 -25.00 -7.80 26.59
N HIS A 551 -26.22 -7.25 26.71
CA HIS A 551 -27.37 -7.76 25.97
C HIS A 551 -27.46 -7.22 24.53
N ASP A 552 -26.77 -6.12 24.21
CA ASP A 552 -26.77 -5.48 22.88
C ASP A 552 -25.49 -5.78 22.07
N ASP A 553 -24.36 -6.04 22.75
CA ASP A 553 -23.03 -6.12 22.14
C ASP A 553 -22.46 -7.54 21.96
N SER A 554 -23.10 -8.57 22.54
CA SER A 554 -22.77 -9.97 22.21
C SER A 554 -23.14 -10.34 20.76
N GLU A 555 -23.86 -9.47 20.05
CA GLU A 555 -24.27 -9.65 18.64
C GLU A 555 -23.21 -9.25 17.60
N TRP A 556 -22.20 -8.44 17.96
CA TRP A 556 -21.35 -7.77 16.95
C TRP A 556 -19.92 -8.33 16.87
N ALA A 557 -19.44 -9.02 17.90
CA ALA A 557 -18.05 -9.49 17.98
C ALA A 557 -17.80 -10.88 17.36
N GLU A 558 -18.84 -11.61 16.94
CA GLU A 558 -18.72 -12.95 16.34
C GLU A 558 -19.20 -13.04 14.87
N THR A 559 -19.01 -12.02 14.03
CA THR A 559 -19.56 -12.11 12.65
C THR A 559 -18.62 -11.57 11.56
N SER A 560 -17.40 -12.10 11.49
CA SER A 560 -16.73 -12.24 10.18
C SER A 560 -17.17 -13.48 9.39
N GLU A 561 -18.04 -14.34 9.95
CA GLU A 561 -18.67 -15.46 9.22
C GLU A 561 -19.93 -16.06 9.90
N GLY A 562 -20.33 -15.58 11.08
CA GLY A 562 -21.53 -16.05 11.81
C GLY A 562 -22.78 -15.20 11.55
N SER A 563 -23.97 -15.80 11.68
CA SER A 563 -25.27 -15.12 11.53
C SER A 563 -25.55 -14.20 12.74
N SER A 564 -25.76 -12.90 12.50
CA SER A 564 -26.26 -11.97 13.52
C SER A 564 -27.60 -12.46 14.09
N THR A 565 -27.74 -12.48 15.42
CA THR A 565 -29.04 -12.79 16.04
C THR A 565 -30.04 -11.63 15.81
N LEU A 566 -31.33 -11.94 15.89
CA LEU A 566 -32.39 -10.98 15.52
C LEU A 566 -32.86 -10.19 16.75
N THR A 567 -32.35 -8.97 16.94
CA THR A 567 -32.82 -8.06 18.01
C THR A 567 -34.19 -7.41 17.73
N ILE A 568 -34.84 -6.90 18.79
CA ILE A 568 -36.13 -6.17 18.73
C ILE A 568 -36.08 -4.94 17.79
N LEU A 569 -34.90 -4.35 17.63
CA LEU A 569 -34.62 -3.26 16.70
C LEU A 569 -34.95 -3.62 15.24
N HIS A 570 -34.78 -4.89 14.86
CA HIS A 570 -35.10 -5.37 13.51
C HIS A 570 -36.61 -5.50 13.28
N LEU A 571 -37.39 -5.65 14.36
CA LEU A 571 -38.85 -5.84 14.33
C LEU A 571 -39.64 -4.54 14.45
N GLN A 572 -38.97 -3.39 14.65
CA GLN A 572 -39.63 -2.09 14.85
C GLN A 572 -40.64 -1.75 13.74
N GLY A 573 -40.33 -2.06 12.49
CA GLY A 573 -41.23 -1.82 11.36
C GLY A 573 -42.55 -2.59 11.44
N LEU A 574 -42.54 -3.82 11.99
CA LEU A 574 -43.76 -4.62 12.19
C LEU A 574 -44.67 -3.99 13.25
N PHE A 575 -44.10 -3.54 14.36
CA PHE A 575 -44.86 -2.87 15.42
C PHE A 575 -45.45 -1.53 14.94
N LEU A 576 -44.69 -0.75 14.18
CA LEU A 576 -45.20 0.48 13.57
C LEU A 576 -46.38 0.20 12.63
N LEU A 577 -46.27 -0.82 11.77
CA LEU A 577 -47.34 -1.18 10.84
C LEU A 577 -48.61 -1.67 11.56
N LEU A 578 -48.45 -2.44 12.65
CA LEU A 578 -49.55 -2.86 13.51
C LEU A 578 -50.25 -1.65 14.15
N LEU A 579 -49.50 -0.72 14.74
CA LEU A 579 -50.05 0.48 15.37
C LEU A 579 -50.79 1.37 14.36
N ILE A 580 -50.22 1.57 13.17
CA ILE A 580 -50.88 2.30 12.08
C ILE A 580 -52.18 1.58 11.67
N GLY A 581 -52.15 0.26 11.51
CA GLY A 581 -53.34 -0.54 11.17
C GLY A 581 -54.46 -0.42 12.19
N LEU A 582 -54.14 -0.54 13.48
CA LEU A 582 -55.11 -0.37 14.58
C LEU A 582 -55.67 1.06 14.62
N GLY A 583 -54.84 2.07 14.36
CA GLY A 583 -55.27 3.47 14.27
C GLY A 583 -56.27 3.68 13.14
N VAL A 584 -55.94 3.20 11.92
CA VAL A 584 -56.82 3.31 10.75
C VAL A 584 -58.14 2.56 10.97
N ALA A 585 -58.10 1.34 11.51
CA ALA A 585 -59.30 0.57 11.81
C ALA A 585 -60.21 1.30 12.83
N SER A 586 -59.61 1.89 13.86
CA SER A 586 -60.34 2.69 14.86
C SER A 586 -60.99 3.92 14.24
N CYS A 587 -60.29 4.62 13.35
CA CYS A 587 -60.85 5.75 12.61
C CYS A 587 -62.02 5.33 11.72
N ILE A 588 -61.91 4.22 10.98
CA ILE A 588 -62.98 3.69 10.12
C ILE A 588 -64.22 3.37 10.96
N LEU A 589 -64.04 2.71 12.11
CA LEU A 589 -65.13 2.38 13.02
C LEU A 589 -65.84 3.63 13.56
N ILE A 590 -65.08 4.68 13.92
CA ILE A 590 -65.66 5.97 14.33
C ILE A 590 -66.48 6.59 13.19
N VAL A 591 -65.93 6.61 11.97
CA VAL A 591 -66.62 7.13 10.77
C VAL A 591 -67.90 6.34 10.50
N GLU A 592 -67.87 5.02 10.60
CA GLU A 592 -69.04 4.16 10.42
C GLU A 592 -70.12 4.46 11.46
N ILE A 593 -69.75 4.58 12.74
CA ILE A 593 -70.70 4.95 13.82
C ILE A 593 -71.34 6.30 13.54
N ILE A 594 -70.57 7.29 13.07
CA ILE A 594 -71.08 8.61 12.71
C ILE A 594 -72.02 8.51 11.51
N ALA A 595 -71.63 7.79 10.46
CA ALA A 595 -72.43 7.60 9.26
C ALA A 595 -73.77 6.91 9.58
N VAL A 596 -73.75 5.84 10.39
CA VAL A 596 -74.96 5.14 10.84
C VAL A 596 -75.87 6.06 11.66
N LYS A 597 -75.31 6.86 12.58
CA LYS A 597 -76.10 7.85 13.34
C LYS A 597 -76.73 8.92 12.46
N VAL A 598 -76.02 9.40 11.43
CA VAL A 598 -76.53 10.40 10.47
C VAL A 598 -77.62 9.80 9.59
N ILE A 599 -77.46 8.57 9.12
CA ILE A 599 -78.45 7.85 8.31
C ILE A 599 -79.72 7.56 9.14
N MET A 600 -79.57 7.12 10.40
CA MET A 600 -80.68 6.89 11.32
C MET A 600 -81.45 8.17 11.64
N ARG A 601 -80.77 9.32 11.76
CA ARG A 601 -81.42 10.63 11.94
C ARG A 601 -82.18 11.14 10.70
N ARG A 602 -81.92 10.59 9.51
CA ARG A 602 -82.54 11.00 8.24
C ARG A 602 -83.71 10.13 7.79
N ARG A 603 -84.08 9.05 8.50
CA ARG A 603 -85.32 8.29 8.21
C ARG A 603 -86.52 8.97 8.88
N PRO A 604 -87.46 9.59 8.15
CA PRO A 604 -88.73 10.03 8.73
C PRO A 604 -89.58 8.81 9.07
N TYR A 605 -90.29 8.90 10.20
CA TYR A 605 -91.24 7.92 10.69
C TYR A 605 -92.44 7.83 9.73
N THR A 606 -92.41 6.93 8.75
CA THR A 606 -93.63 6.55 8.02
C THR A 606 -94.43 5.59 8.89
N SER A 607 -95.31 6.19 9.70
CA SER A 607 -96.53 5.55 10.15
C SER A 607 -97.46 5.39 8.96
N GLU A 608 -97.87 4.16 8.65
CA GLU A 608 -99.26 3.88 8.27
C GLU A 608 -99.59 2.39 8.49
N LYS A 609 -100.88 2.16 8.70
CA LYS A 609 -101.55 1.10 9.46
C LYS A 609 -101.42 -0.33 8.92
#